data_AF-A0A2N1VQQ1-F1
#
_entry.id   AF-A0A2N1VQQ1-F1
#
_cell.length_a   1.000
_cell.length_b   1.000
_cell.length_c   1.000
_cell.angle_alpha   90.00
_cell.angle_beta   90.00
_cell.angle_gamma   90.00
#
_symmetry.space_group_name_H-M   'P 1'
#
loop_
_entity.id
_entity.type
_entity.pdbx_description
1 polymer ?
#
loop_
_entity_poly.entity_id
_entity_poly.type
_entity_poly.pdbx_seq_one_letter_code
_entity_poly.pdbx_strand_id
1 'polypeptide(L)'
;MLANSIKIIFSVFVMLMISVPSYGQPVEKARERIEAFKKMRILEILELSGENADKFILRYNEYDKDFKERVSIYEKAVDELENSIVNQSEDKIINEKSQSVIAAQKNVHKLIEERSTYFKDFLTAEQIGKYLVFEKRFEDRLREMLVDNPKKGRQGGGFGPKNRR
;
A
#
# COMPACT_ATOMS: atom_id res chain seq x y z
N MET A 1 9.57 7.37 27.70
CA MET A 1 9.79 5.94 28.01
C MET A 1 8.94 5.01 27.14
N LEU A 2 7.67 5.34 26.85
CA LEU A 2 6.77 4.58 25.94
C LEU A 2 7.30 4.39 24.50
N ALA A 3 7.95 5.41 23.91
CA ALA A 3 8.49 5.32 22.56
C ALA A 3 9.66 4.32 22.43
N ASN A 4 10.41 4.08 23.51
CA ASN A 4 11.53 3.14 23.51
C ASN A 4 11.04 1.70 23.69
N SER A 5 9.99 1.48 24.49
CA SER A 5 9.35 0.16 24.60
C SER A 5 8.65 -0.24 23.30
N ILE A 6 8.04 0.69 22.57
CA ILE A 6 7.47 0.42 21.23
C ILE A 6 8.56 -0.01 20.23
N LYS A 7 9.73 0.64 20.24
CA LYS A 7 10.87 0.27 19.39
C LYS A 7 11.44 -1.10 19.76
N ILE A 8 11.53 -1.42 21.05
CA ILE A 8 12.02 -2.72 21.53
C ILE A 8 11.03 -3.84 21.17
N ILE A 9 9.72 -3.63 21.35
CA ILE A 9 8.68 -4.60 20.96
C ILE A 9 8.71 -4.85 19.45
N PHE A 10 8.86 -3.80 18.64
CA PHE A 10 8.99 -3.92 17.19
C PHE A 10 10.27 -4.67 16.78
N SER A 11 11.40 -4.40 17.44
CA SER A 11 12.69 -5.07 17.19
C SER A 11 12.67 -6.56 17.54
N VAL A 12 12.04 -6.94 18.66
CA VAL A 12 11.92 -8.34 19.10
C VAL A 12 11.00 -9.13 18.17
N PHE A 13 9.92 -8.50 17.68
CA PHE A 13 9.01 -9.12 16.72
C PHE A 13 9.68 -9.36 15.35
N VAL A 14 10.48 -8.41 14.87
CA VAL A 14 11.26 -8.56 13.63
C VAL A 14 12.27 -9.71 13.76
N MET A 15 12.90 -9.87 14.93
CA MET A 15 13.86 -10.95 15.17
C MET A 15 13.20 -12.35 15.22
N LEU A 16 11.97 -12.45 15.74
CA LEU A 16 11.20 -13.70 15.76
C LEU A 16 10.70 -14.13 14.37
N MET A 17 10.46 -13.19 13.45
CA MET A 17 10.03 -13.48 12.08
C MET A 17 11.16 -14.02 11.18
N ILE A 18 12.43 -13.82 11.53
CA ILE A 18 13.58 -14.29 10.74
C ILE A 18 13.88 -15.78 11.00
N SER A 19 13.40 -16.34 12.12
CA SER A 19 13.72 -17.70 12.56
C SER A 19 12.78 -18.79 12.02
N VAL A 20 11.78 -18.45 11.20
CA VAL A 20 10.92 -19.45 10.55
C VAL A 20 11.53 -19.81 9.19
N PRO A 21 11.97 -21.06 8.96
CA PRO A 21 12.54 -21.46 7.68
C PRO A 21 11.50 -21.27 6.58
N SER A 22 11.71 -20.23 5.77
CA SER A 22 10.81 -19.77 4.72
C SER A 22 10.99 -20.59 3.44
N TYR A 23 10.51 -21.84 3.46
CA TYR A 23 10.23 -22.59 2.24
C TYR A 23 8.79 -22.27 1.76
N GLY A 24 8.67 -21.31 0.84
CA GLY A 24 7.56 -21.24 -0.12
C GLY A 24 6.14 -20.95 0.40
N GLN A 25 5.93 -19.91 1.22
CA GLN A 25 4.55 -19.42 1.39
C GLN A 25 4.07 -18.65 0.15
N PRO A 26 2.83 -18.89 -0.34
CA PRO A 26 2.27 -18.12 -1.44
C PRO A 26 2.22 -16.64 -1.06
N VAL A 27 2.57 -15.76 -2.01
CA VAL A 27 2.60 -14.29 -1.84
C VAL A 27 1.30 -13.75 -1.22
N GLU A 28 0.17 -14.37 -1.54
CA GLU A 28 -1.14 -14.01 -1.01
C GLU A 28 -1.24 -14.14 0.52
N LYS A 29 -0.72 -15.24 1.08
CA LYS A 29 -0.73 -15.46 2.55
C LYS A 29 0.16 -14.45 3.28
N ALA A 30 1.20 -13.95 2.63
CA ALA A 30 2.05 -12.90 3.20
C ALA A 30 1.31 -11.56 3.22
N ARG A 31 0.58 -11.21 2.15
CA ARG A 31 -0.24 -9.99 2.07
C ARG A 31 -1.34 -9.97 3.12
N GLU A 32 -2.10 -11.06 3.26
CA GLU A 32 -3.15 -11.19 4.28
C GLU A 32 -2.61 -10.96 5.71
N ARG A 33 -1.42 -11.48 6.03
CA ARG A 33 -0.78 -11.27 7.33
C ARG A 33 -0.37 -9.83 7.55
N ILE A 34 0.16 -9.17 6.53
CA ILE A 34 0.54 -7.74 6.59
C ILE A 34 -0.71 -6.88 6.83
N GLU A 35 -1.82 -7.19 6.16
CA GLU A 35 -3.09 -6.49 6.33
C GLU A 35 -3.71 -6.71 7.70
N ALA A 36 -3.70 -7.96 8.19
CA ALA A 36 -4.17 -8.29 9.54
C ALA A 36 -3.34 -7.55 10.59
N PHE A 37 -2.01 -7.53 10.44
CA PHE A 37 -1.10 -6.78 11.29
C PHE A 37 -1.37 -5.27 11.23
N LYS A 38 -1.55 -4.70 10.03
CA LYS A 38 -1.89 -3.29 9.86
C LYS A 38 -3.15 -2.93 10.64
N LYS A 39 -4.22 -3.70 10.47
CA LYS A 39 -5.51 -3.49 11.17
C LYS A 39 -5.36 -3.58 12.68
N MET A 40 -4.70 -4.63 13.18
CA MET A 40 -4.42 -4.78 14.62
C MET A 40 -3.68 -3.57 15.17
N ARG A 41 -2.60 -3.14 14.49
CA ARG A 41 -1.82 -1.97 14.91
C ARG A 41 -2.68 -0.72 14.94
N ILE A 42 -3.53 -0.48 13.95
CA ILE A 42 -4.43 0.68 13.93
C ILE A 42 -5.36 0.67 15.16
N LEU A 43 -5.98 -0.47 15.48
CA LEU A 43 -6.85 -0.56 16.66
C LEU A 43 -6.09 -0.22 17.95
N GLU A 44 -4.85 -0.69 18.09
CA GLU A 44 -4.01 -0.43 19.26
C GLU A 44 -3.64 1.06 19.41
N ILE A 45 -3.15 1.72 18.34
CA ILE A 45 -2.77 3.15 18.43
C ILE A 45 -3.98 4.07 18.58
N LEU A 46 -5.14 3.66 18.06
CA LEU A 46 -6.38 4.42 18.21
C LEU A 46 -7.12 4.09 19.51
N GLU A 47 -6.65 3.10 20.27
CA GLU A 47 -7.28 2.61 21.51
C GLU A 47 -8.76 2.25 21.29
N LEU A 48 -9.07 1.66 20.13
CA LEU A 48 -10.43 1.24 19.79
C LEU A 48 -10.71 -0.17 20.32
N SER A 49 -11.84 -0.32 21.00
CA SER A 49 -12.31 -1.60 21.54
C SER A 49 -13.84 -1.74 21.44
N GLY A 50 -14.33 -2.98 21.50
CA GLY A 50 -15.77 -3.28 21.45
C GLY A 50 -16.42 -2.78 20.16
N GLU A 51 -17.62 -2.22 20.27
CA GLU A 51 -18.44 -1.78 19.12
C GLU A 51 -17.71 -0.79 18.20
N ASN A 52 -16.88 0.10 18.77
CA ASN A 52 -16.11 1.06 17.99
C ASN A 52 -15.02 0.41 17.14
N ALA A 53 -14.39 -0.66 17.65
CA ALA A 53 -13.42 -1.44 16.88
C ALA A 53 -14.10 -2.21 15.76
N ASP A 54 -15.24 -2.85 16.03
CA ASP A 54 -15.99 -3.62 15.04
C ASP A 54 -16.47 -2.72 13.89
N LYS A 55 -17.04 -1.56 14.22
CA LYS A 55 -17.47 -0.55 13.23
C LYS A 55 -16.30 -0.05 12.38
N PHE A 56 -15.15 0.22 13.02
CA PHE A 56 -13.94 0.63 12.31
C PHE A 56 -13.48 -0.45 11.33
N ILE A 57 -13.35 -1.71 11.79
CA ILE A 57 -12.85 -2.82 10.97
C ILE A 57 -13.78 -3.12 9.80
N LEU A 58 -15.10 -3.10 10.01
CA LEU A 58 -16.08 -3.29 8.95
C LEU A 58 -15.86 -2.27 7.82
N ARG A 59 -15.81 -0.98 8.16
CA ARG A 59 -15.64 0.09 7.18
C ARG A 59 -14.25 0.12 6.56
N TYR A 60 -13.23 -0.16 7.36
CA TYR A 60 -11.87 -0.27 6.86
C TYR A 60 -11.77 -1.37 5.80
N ASN A 61 -12.38 -2.54 6.02
CA ASN A 61 -12.34 -3.64 5.05
C ASN A 61 -13.08 -3.29 3.73
N GLU A 62 -14.19 -2.56 3.80
CA GLU A 62 -14.90 -2.08 2.60
C GLU A 62 -13.99 -1.16 1.76
N TYR A 63 -13.39 -0.15 2.40
CA TYR A 63 -12.47 0.75 1.71
C TYR A 63 -11.22 0.05 1.21
N ASP A 64 -10.69 -0.95 1.93
CA ASP A 64 -9.51 -1.70 1.52
C ASP A 64 -9.78 -2.56 0.27
N LYS A 65 -10.97 -3.18 0.20
CA LYS A 65 -11.42 -3.89 -1.00
C LYS A 65 -11.53 -2.96 -2.21
N ASP A 66 -12.22 -1.82 -2.03
CA ASP A 66 -12.39 -0.83 -3.10
C ASP A 66 -11.04 -0.24 -3.53
N PHE A 67 -10.12 -0.05 -2.58
CA PHE A 67 -8.78 0.46 -2.85
C PHE A 67 -8.00 -0.52 -3.73
N LYS A 68 -7.99 -1.81 -3.38
CA LYS A 68 -7.35 -2.86 -4.19
C LYS A 68 -7.90 -2.91 -5.61
N GLU A 69 -9.22 -2.80 -5.76
CA GLU A 69 -9.85 -2.77 -7.08
C GLU A 69 -9.40 -1.55 -7.90
N ARG A 70 -9.46 -0.35 -7.33
CA ARG A 70 -9.07 0.89 -8.02
C ARG A 70 -7.57 0.93 -8.34
N VAL A 71 -6.72 0.42 -7.45
CA VAL A 71 -5.29 0.27 -7.72
C VAL A 71 -5.05 -0.71 -8.86
N SER A 72 -5.75 -1.85 -8.90
CA SER A 72 -5.62 -2.80 -10.02
C SER A 72 -6.04 -2.17 -11.37
N ILE A 73 -7.09 -1.34 -11.38
CA ILE A 73 -7.50 -0.60 -12.57
C ILE A 73 -6.44 0.43 -12.99
N TYR A 74 -5.87 1.14 -12.02
CA TYR A 74 -4.78 2.09 -12.26
C TYR A 74 -3.53 1.41 -12.84
N GLU A 75 -3.10 0.29 -12.25
CA GLU A 75 -1.97 -0.51 -12.74
C GLU A 75 -2.20 -0.98 -14.17
N LYS A 76 -3.39 -1.54 -14.48
CA LYS A 76 -3.74 -1.93 -15.85
C LYS A 76 -3.70 -0.76 -16.84
N ALA A 77 -4.20 0.42 -16.45
CA ALA A 77 -4.17 1.60 -17.30
C ALA A 77 -2.72 2.06 -17.59
N VAL A 78 -1.83 1.95 -16.59
CA VAL A 78 -0.39 2.23 -16.75
C VAL A 78 0.25 1.22 -17.70
N ASP A 79 -0.01 -0.07 -17.52
CA ASP A 79 0.50 -1.13 -18.40
C ASP A 79 0.04 -0.93 -19.85
N GLU A 80 -1.23 -0.55 -20.06
CA GLU A 80 -1.76 -0.25 -21.39
C GLU A 80 -1.08 0.96 -22.03
N LEU A 81 -0.84 2.02 -21.26
CA LEU A 81 -0.11 3.20 -21.75
C LEU A 81 1.34 2.86 -22.09
N GLU A 82 2.03 2.11 -21.23
CA GLU A 82 3.39 1.63 -21.48
C GLU A 82 3.45 0.83 -22.78
N ASN A 83 2.52 -0.10 -22.97
CA ASN A 83 2.43 -0.88 -24.20
C ASN A 83 2.20 0.01 -25.44
N SER A 84 1.36 1.05 -25.36
CA SER A 84 1.17 2.00 -26.47
C SER A 84 2.45 2.77 -26.81
N ILE A 85 3.24 3.15 -25.81
CA ILE A 85 4.53 3.84 -25.99
C ILE A 85 5.56 2.90 -26.62
N VAL A 86 5.71 1.69 -26.07
CA VAL A 86 6.67 0.68 -26.56
C VAL A 86 6.36 0.29 -28.01
N ASN A 87 5.09 0.16 -28.36
CA ASN A 87 4.65 -0.17 -29.72
C ASN A 87 4.61 1.04 -30.67
N GLN A 88 5.04 2.23 -30.24
CA GLN A 88 5.05 3.45 -31.06
C GLN A 88 3.68 3.74 -31.68
N SER A 89 2.62 3.59 -30.88
CA SER A 89 1.25 3.89 -31.29
C SER A 89 1.10 5.37 -31.69
N GLU A 90 0.06 5.68 -32.45
CA GLU A 90 -0.25 7.07 -32.82
C GLU A 90 -0.47 7.95 -31.58
N ASP A 91 -0.09 9.23 -31.68
CA ASP A 91 -0.22 10.22 -30.60
C ASP A 91 -1.65 10.29 -30.03
N LYS A 92 -2.67 10.09 -30.88
CA LYS A 92 -4.06 10.04 -30.44
C LYS A 92 -4.31 8.90 -29.44
N ILE A 93 -3.80 7.70 -29.72
CA ILE A 93 -3.95 6.52 -28.85
C ILE A 93 -3.18 6.74 -27.54
N ILE A 94 -1.96 7.27 -27.63
CA ILE A 94 -1.15 7.59 -26.45
C ILE A 94 -1.87 8.63 -25.56
N ASN A 95 -2.48 9.65 -26.15
CA ASN A 95 -3.27 10.65 -25.43
C ASN A 95 -4.50 10.03 -24.75
N GLU A 96 -5.25 9.18 -25.44
CA GLU A 96 -6.39 8.47 -24.86
C GLU A 96 -5.98 7.59 -23.67
N LYS A 97 -4.89 6.82 -23.78
CA LYS A 97 -4.36 6.01 -22.68
C LYS A 97 -3.84 6.85 -21.52
N SER A 98 -3.20 7.99 -21.82
CA SER A 98 -2.76 8.94 -20.80
C SER A 98 -3.94 9.49 -19.99
N GLN A 99 -5.04 9.83 -20.65
CA GLN A 99 -6.26 10.28 -19.98
C GLN A 99 -6.86 9.18 -19.08
N SER A 100 -6.84 7.92 -19.51
CA SER A 100 -7.28 6.78 -18.69
C SER A 100 -6.45 6.63 -17.42
N VAL A 101 -5.11 6.75 -17.50
CA VAL A 101 -4.22 6.73 -16.33
C VAL A 101 -4.56 7.85 -15.35
N ILE A 102 -4.69 9.09 -15.85
CA ILE A 102 -5.03 10.26 -15.04
C ILE A 102 -6.38 10.07 -14.33
N ALA A 103 -7.39 9.56 -15.05
CA ALA A 103 -8.71 9.30 -14.49
C ALA A 103 -8.67 8.22 -13.40
N ALA A 104 -7.96 7.11 -13.64
CA ALA A 104 -7.80 6.04 -12.66
C ALA A 104 -7.05 6.52 -11.41
N GLN A 105 -5.97 7.29 -11.58
CA GLN A 105 -5.23 7.90 -10.47
C GLN A 105 -6.12 8.81 -9.63
N LYS A 106 -6.93 9.66 -10.26
CA LYS A 106 -7.89 10.52 -9.57
C LYS A 106 -8.89 9.71 -8.74
N ASN A 107 -9.37 8.58 -9.26
CA ASN A 107 -10.29 7.71 -8.55
C ASN A 107 -9.65 7.04 -7.32
N VAL A 108 -8.37 6.69 -7.38
CA VAL A 108 -7.62 6.19 -6.21
C VAL A 108 -7.51 7.28 -5.15
N HIS A 109 -7.07 8.48 -5.52
CA HIS A 109 -6.95 9.59 -4.57
C HIS A 109 -8.28 9.99 -3.93
N LYS A 110 -9.35 10.03 -4.72
CA LYS A 110 -10.70 10.29 -4.22
C LYS A 110 -11.12 9.29 -3.14
N LEU A 111 -10.82 8.00 -3.34
CA LEU A 111 -11.16 6.98 -2.34
C LEU A 111 -10.37 7.17 -1.03
N ILE A 112 -9.10 7.55 -1.12
CA ILE A 112 -8.25 7.84 0.06
C ILE A 112 -8.84 9.02 0.85
N GLU A 113 -9.28 10.07 0.15
CA GLU A 113 -9.93 11.24 0.74
C GLU A 113 -11.26 10.88 1.40
N GLU A 114 -12.12 10.13 0.70
CA GLU A 114 -13.41 9.65 1.22
C GLU A 114 -13.22 8.83 2.50
N ARG A 115 -12.27 7.89 2.51
CA ARG A 115 -11.92 7.08 3.69
C ARG A 115 -11.47 7.93 4.86
N SER A 116 -10.58 8.89 4.60
CA SER A 116 -10.05 9.79 5.64
C SER A 116 -11.14 10.68 6.22
N THR A 117 -12.05 11.16 5.38
CA THR A 117 -13.20 11.99 5.79
C THR A 117 -14.18 11.18 6.62
N TYR A 118 -14.51 9.96 6.18
CA TYR A 118 -15.38 9.05 6.93
C TYR A 118 -14.87 8.80 8.35
N PHE A 119 -13.57 8.48 8.50
CA PHE A 119 -13.00 8.25 9.82
C PHE A 119 -12.86 9.51 10.65
N LYS A 120 -12.71 10.69 10.05
CA LYS A 120 -12.69 11.96 10.77
C LYS A 120 -13.99 12.23 11.52
N ASP A 121 -15.14 11.81 10.99
CA ASP A 121 -16.44 12.00 11.62
C ASP A 121 -16.69 11.02 12.79
N PHE A 122 -15.94 9.91 12.82
CA PHE A 122 -16.07 8.85 13.82
C PHE A 122 -14.99 8.92 14.92
N LEU A 123 -13.80 9.42 14.58
CA LEU A 123 -12.64 9.48 15.48
C LEU A 123 -12.47 10.87 16.10
N THR A 124 -11.85 10.94 17.27
CA THR A 124 -11.40 12.22 17.83
C THR A 124 -10.29 12.85 16.99
N ALA A 125 -10.04 14.15 17.17
CA ALA A 125 -8.96 14.87 16.49
C ALA A 125 -7.57 14.22 16.68
N GLU A 126 -7.29 13.70 17.88
CA GLU A 126 -6.04 13.00 18.15
C GLU A 126 -5.98 11.65 17.41
N GLN A 127 -7.07 10.87 17.47
CA GLN A 127 -7.15 9.57 16.81
C GLN A 127 -7.02 9.68 15.30
N ILE A 128 -7.72 10.62 14.65
CA ILE A 128 -7.59 10.82 13.20
C ILE A 128 -6.16 11.26 12.83
N GLY A 129 -5.51 12.10 13.66
CA GLY A 129 -4.11 12.47 13.47
C GLY A 129 -3.17 11.25 13.55
N LYS A 130 -3.34 10.40 14.55
CA LYS A 130 -2.59 9.13 14.70
C LYS A 130 -2.81 8.20 13.51
N TYR A 131 -4.05 8.05 13.06
CA TYR A 131 -4.44 7.21 11.92
C TYR A 131 -3.72 7.66 10.63
N LEU A 132 -3.81 8.95 10.29
CA LEU A 132 -3.22 9.50 9.06
C LEU A 132 -1.69 9.35 9.04
N VAL A 133 -1.02 9.63 10.17
CA VAL A 133 0.42 9.44 10.30
C VAL A 133 0.79 7.96 10.18
N PHE A 134 0.01 7.07 10.82
CA PHE A 134 0.28 5.64 10.76
C PHE A 134 0.14 5.09 9.34
N GLU A 135 -0.95 5.38 8.63
CA GLU A 135 -1.19 4.94 7.25
C GLU A 135 0.01 5.28 6.36
N LYS A 136 0.41 6.56 6.36
CA LYS A 136 1.53 7.02 5.54
C LYS A 136 2.84 6.32 5.91
N ARG A 137 3.16 6.23 7.20
CA ARG A 137 4.43 5.63 7.68
C ARG A 137 4.45 4.11 7.51
N PHE A 138 3.30 3.46 7.54
CA PHE A 138 3.20 2.03 7.29
C PHE A 138 3.50 1.72 5.83
N GLU A 139 2.90 2.46 4.90
CA GLU A 139 3.15 2.31 3.46
C GLU A 139 4.60 2.57 3.09
N ASP A 140 5.21 3.65 3.60
CA ASP A 140 6.60 3.98 3.34
C ASP A 140 7.54 2.85 3.79
N ARG A 141 7.37 2.35 5.03
CA ARG A 141 8.16 1.23 5.55
C ARG A 141 7.91 -0.07 4.79
N LEU A 142 6.67 -0.36 4.42
CA LEU A 142 6.36 -1.55 3.63
C LEU A 142 7.06 -1.48 2.27
N ARG A 143 7.08 -0.32 1.63
CA ARG A 143 7.79 -0.10 0.37
C ARG A 143 9.29 -0.29 0.53
N GLU A 144 9.90 0.30 1.55
CA GLU A 144 11.33 0.12 1.87
C GLU A 144 11.67 -1.36 2.03
N MET A 145 10.88 -2.10 2.82
CA MET A 145 11.11 -3.54 3.04
C MET A 145 10.96 -4.38 1.77
N LEU A 146 10.09 -3.99 0.83
CA LEU A 146 9.91 -4.69 -0.44
C LEU A 146 11.01 -4.34 -1.46
N VAL A 147 11.49 -3.09 -1.46
CA VAL A 147 12.54 -2.60 -2.38
C VAL A 147 13.93 -3.06 -1.93
N ASP A 148 14.22 -3.07 -0.62
CA ASP A 148 15.50 -3.45 -0.02
C ASP A 148 15.71 -4.97 0.06
N ASN A 149 14.95 -5.75 -0.71
CA ASN A 149 15.12 -7.18 -0.87
C ASN A 149 15.57 -7.51 -2.31
N PRO A 150 16.85 -7.28 -2.68
CA PRO A 150 17.30 -7.32 -4.08
C PRO A 150 17.36 -8.74 -4.67
N LYS A 151 17.06 -9.78 -3.88
CA LYS A 151 17.39 -11.17 -4.24
C LYS A 151 16.42 -11.86 -5.21
N LYS A 152 15.42 -11.18 -5.79
CA LYS A 152 14.47 -11.84 -6.73
C LYS A 152 13.97 -11.02 -7.94
N GLY A 153 14.66 -9.96 -8.38
CA GLY A 153 14.10 -9.11 -9.44
C GLY A 153 15.03 -8.47 -10.48
N ARG A 154 16.33 -8.78 -10.53
CA ARG A 154 17.21 -8.25 -11.59
C ARG A 154 17.75 -9.35 -12.49
N GLN A 155 16.83 -9.93 -13.25
CA GLN A 155 17.12 -10.49 -14.56
C GLN A 155 15.97 -10.03 -15.48
N GLY A 156 16.06 -8.79 -15.93
CA GLY A 156 15.06 -8.17 -16.82
C GLY A 156 15.39 -6.70 -17.06
N GLY A 157 15.76 -6.36 -18.30
CA GLY A 157 15.76 -4.99 -18.81
C GLY A 157 16.97 -4.14 -18.44
N GLY A 158 18.04 -4.25 -19.23
CA GLY A 158 19.17 -3.32 -19.18
C GLY A 158 18.73 -1.89 -19.49
N PHE A 159 18.78 -1.01 -18.50
CA PHE A 159 18.85 0.43 -18.71
C PHE A 159 20.32 0.85 -18.64
N GLY A 160 21.02 0.69 -19.76
CA GLY A 160 22.33 1.29 -20.00
C GLY A 160 22.26 2.05 -21.31
N PRO A 161 22.58 3.35 -21.36
CA PRO A 161 22.58 4.09 -22.60
C PRO A 161 23.65 3.47 -23.51
N LYS A 162 23.23 2.83 -24.60
CA LYS A 162 24.13 2.53 -25.72
C LYS A 162 24.45 3.86 -26.37
N ASN A 163 25.60 4.43 -26.00
CA ASN A 163 26.23 5.50 -26.76
C ASN A 163 26.33 5.04 -28.22
N ARG A 164 25.53 5.66 -29.09
CA ARG A 164 25.79 5.71 -30.52
C ARG A 164 26.72 6.89 -30.75
N ARG A 165 27.99 6.59 -31.02
CA ARG A 165 28.89 7.27 -31.97
C ARG A 165 30.20 6.52 -32.01
#